data_AF-A0A3S1MXL6-F1
#
_entry.id   AF-A0A3S1MXL6-F1
#
_cell.length_a   1.000
_cell.length_b   1.000
_cell.length_c   1.000
_cell.angle_alpha   90.00
_cell.angle_beta   90.00
_cell.angle_gamma   90.00
#
_symmetry.space_group_name_H-M   'P 1'
#
loop_
_entity.id
_entity.type
_entity.pdbx_description
1 polymer ?
#
loop_
_entity_poly.entity_id
_entity_poly.type
_entity_poly.pdbx_seq_one_letter_code
_entity_poly.pdbx_strand_id
1 'polypeptide(L)'
;IRERCDWAEFQDWASFVALPENSPETVGKLSGVDPELIRGAARLYAKGGNGAIYYGLGVTEHSQGSTTVMAIANLAMATGNIGRPGVGVNPLRGQNNVQGSCDMGSFPHELPGYRHISGEAVRDIYESLWGVKLDDEPGLRIPNMLDAAVDGSFKGIYIQGEDILQSDPDTKHVAAGLAAMECVVVHDLFLNETANYAHVFLPGSTFLEKDGTFTNAERRINMVRKVLEPKARYADWEATQELARAIGLDWNYQHPSEIMDEIAKTTPSFANVSFELLDRVGSVQWPCNEKAPLGTPIMHVDGFVRGKGKFIRTEYVATDERTGPRYPLLLTTGRILSQY
;
A
#
# COMPACT_ATOMS: atom_id res chain seq x y z
N ILE A 1 7.36 17.20 -21.01
CA ILE A 1 5.88 17.11 -21.18
C ILE A 1 5.52 16.48 -22.53
N ARG A 2 5.63 17.17 -23.68
CA ARG A 2 5.20 16.66 -25.02
C ARG A 2 5.71 15.25 -25.37
N GLU A 3 6.92 14.90 -24.94
CA GLU A 3 7.51 13.60 -25.20
C GLU A 3 6.91 12.47 -24.35
N ARG A 4 6.59 12.72 -23.06
CA ARG A 4 6.31 11.66 -22.07
C ARG A 4 4.89 11.70 -21.49
N CYS A 5 4.17 12.80 -21.67
CA CYS A 5 2.81 13.01 -21.17
C CYS A 5 1.84 13.31 -22.31
N ASP A 6 0.55 13.20 -22.03
CA ASP A 6 -0.49 13.67 -22.94
C ASP A 6 -0.49 15.22 -22.99
N TRP A 7 -0.52 15.79 -24.19
CA TRP A 7 -0.47 17.24 -24.38
C TRP A 7 -1.83 17.92 -24.15
N ALA A 8 -2.93 17.28 -24.55
CA ALA A 8 -4.25 17.85 -24.40
C ALA A 8 -4.64 17.91 -22.91
N GLU A 9 -4.38 16.83 -22.16
CA GLU A 9 -4.61 16.81 -20.71
C GLU A 9 -3.73 17.82 -19.96
N PHE A 10 -2.47 18.01 -20.39
CA PHE A 10 -1.62 19.05 -19.83
C PHE A 10 -2.19 20.45 -20.09
N GLN A 11 -2.71 20.73 -21.29
CA GLN A 11 -3.29 22.03 -21.61
C GLN A 11 -4.52 22.32 -20.77
N ASP A 12 -5.42 21.34 -20.60
CA ASP A 12 -6.58 21.47 -19.71
C ASP A 12 -6.15 21.74 -18.26
N TRP A 13 -5.21 20.94 -17.74
CA TRP A 13 -4.65 21.14 -16.41
C TRP A 13 -4.00 22.52 -16.26
N ALA A 14 -3.19 22.96 -17.23
CA ALA A 14 -2.52 24.25 -17.23
C ALA A 14 -3.52 25.42 -17.22
N SER A 15 -4.60 25.32 -18.00
CA SER A 15 -5.68 26.31 -18.01
C SER A 15 -6.41 26.35 -16.67
N PHE A 16 -6.68 25.20 -16.06
CA PHE A 16 -7.29 25.11 -14.73
C PHE A 16 -6.39 25.73 -13.63
N VAL A 17 -5.11 25.36 -13.56
CA VAL A 17 -4.22 25.90 -12.52
C VAL A 17 -3.90 27.39 -12.69
N ALA A 18 -4.08 27.94 -13.91
CA ALA A 18 -3.88 29.36 -14.20
C ALA A 18 -5.07 30.24 -13.77
N LEU A 19 -6.17 29.65 -13.31
CA LEU A 19 -7.33 30.41 -12.83
C LEU A 19 -6.96 31.27 -11.60
N PRO A 20 -7.49 32.51 -11.47
CA PRO A 20 -7.14 33.43 -10.39
C PRO A 20 -7.39 32.89 -8.98
N GLU A 21 -8.38 32.03 -8.80
CA GLU A 21 -8.69 31.36 -7.54
C GLU A 21 -7.58 30.41 -7.07
N ASN A 22 -6.74 29.92 -7.99
CA ASN A 22 -5.59 29.06 -7.69
C ASN A 22 -4.30 29.88 -7.47
N SER A 23 -4.36 31.21 -7.51
CA SER A 23 -3.19 32.07 -7.30
C SER A 23 -2.68 32.00 -5.85
N PRO A 24 -1.36 32.18 -5.62
CA PRO A 24 -0.78 32.27 -4.28
C PRO A 24 -1.49 33.27 -3.35
N GLU A 25 -1.98 34.39 -3.89
CA GLU A 25 -2.74 35.42 -3.15
C GLU A 25 -4.06 34.90 -2.60
N THR A 26 -4.73 34.02 -3.34
CA THR A 26 -5.99 33.43 -2.92
C THR A 26 -5.73 32.26 -1.96
N VAL A 27 -4.89 31.30 -2.36
CA VAL A 27 -4.67 30.08 -1.56
C VAL A 27 -3.87 30.35 -0.29
N GLY A 28 -2.96 31.33 -0.29
CA GLY A 28 -2.17 31.71 0.88
C GLY A 28 -3.02 32.19 2.06
N LYS A 29 -4.18 32.81 1.78
CA LYS A 29 -5.15 33.20 2.82
C LYS A 29 -5.79 31.99 3.50
N LEU A 30 -6.04 30.92 2.75
CA LEU A 30 -6.66 29.69 3.24
C LEU A 30 -5.64 28.81 3.97
N SER A 31 -4.42 28.68 3.42
CA SER A 31 -3.37 27.84 3.98
C SER A 31 -2.58 28.50 5.11
N GLY A 32 -2.73 29.82 5.30
CA GLY A 32 -1.93 30.59 6.25
C GLY A 32 -0.46 30.75 5.86
N VAL A 33 -0.14 30.65 4.56
CA VAL A 33 1.24 30.74 4.03
C VAL A 33 1.39 32.00 3.18
N ASP A 34 2.46 32.74 3.40
CA ASP A 34 2.79 33.95 2.63
C ASP A 34 2.87 33.63 1.10
N PRO A 35 2.12 34.34 0.24
CA PRO A 35 2.18 34.19 -1.21
C PRO A 35 3.61 34.24 -1.79
N GLU A 36 4.51 35.05 -1.23
CA GLU A 36 5.89 35.13 -1.71
C GLU A 36 6.72 33.89 -1.35
N LEU A 37 6.46 33.26 -0.21
CA LEU A 37 7.08 31.98 0.14
C LEU A 37 6.61 30.86 -0.79
N ILE A 38 5.32 30.83 -1.13
CA ILE A 38 4.75 29.88 -2.11
C ILE A 38 5.48 30.04 -3.46
N ARG A 39 5.63 31.27 -3.95
CA ARG A 39 6.35 31.54 -5.20
C ARG A 39 7.81 31.17 -5.14
N GLY A 40 8.48 31.51 -4.04
CA GLY A 40 9.89 31.18 -3.80
C GLY A 40 10.13 29.68 -3.88
N ALA A 41 9.33 28.90 -3.13
CA ALA A 41 9.41 27.44 -3.12
C ALA A 41 9.10 26.83 -4.50
N ALA A 42 8.04 27.30 -5.17
CA ALA A 42 7.68 26.83 -6.50
C ALA A 42 8.80 27.08 -7.54
N ARG A 43 9.38 28.28 -7.55
CA ARG A 43 10.51 28.62 -8.44
C ARG A 43 11.76 27.81 -8.12
N LEU A 44 12.05 27.59 -6.83
CA LEU A 44 13.16 26.77 -6.39
C LEU A 44 13.02 25.33 -6.90
N TYR A 45 11.86 24.70 -6.67
CA TYR A 45 11.60 23.33 -7.15
C TYR A 45 11.65 23.22 -8.68
N ALA A 46 11.04 24.18 -9.40
CA ALA A 46 10.99 24.16 -10.86
C ALA A 46 12.36 24.42 -11.53
N LYS A 47 13.28 25.15 -10.87
CA LYS A 47 14.58 25.53 -11.43
C LYS A 47 15.77 24.81 -10.81
N GLY A 48 15.58 24.05 -9.72
CA GLY A 48 16.65 23.40 -8.96
C GLY A 48 17.38 22.25 -9.67
N GLY A 49 16.95 21.87 -10.87
CA GLY A 49 17.55 20.77 -11.63
C GLY A 49 16.93 19.42 -11.25
N ASN A 50 17.57 18.69 -10.34
CA ASN A 50 17.07 17.39 -9.88
C ASN A 50 16.26 17.55 -8.59
N GLY A 51 14.95 17.77 -8.75
CA GLY A 51 14.00 17.79 -7.63
C GLY A 51 13.44 16.40 -7.34
N ALA A 52 13.39 16.02 -6.07
CA ALA A 52 12.73 14.80 -5.61
C ALA A 52 11.70 15.14 -4.54
N ILE A 53 10.52 14.53 -4.63
CA ILE A 53 9.45 14.69 -3.64
C ILE A 53 9.42 13.42 -2.79
N TYR A 54 9.47 13.61 -1.47
CA TYR A 54 9.25 12.56 -0.48
C TYR A 54 8.01 12.96 0.34
N TYR A 55 7.02 12.09 0.39
CA TYR A 55 5.77 12.36 1.09
C TYR A 55 5.33 11.16 1.92
N GLY A 56 4.48 11.40 2.92
CA GLY A 56 3.97 10.37 3.82
C GLY A 56 2.55 10.68 4.26
N LEU A 57 2.25 10.38 5.53
CA LEU A 57 0.89 10.37 6.07
C LEU A 57 0.20 11.74 6.08
N GLY A 58 0.95 12.84 6.22
CA GLY A 58 0.41 14.21 6.10
C GLY A 58 -0.13 14.57 4.71
N VAL A 59 -0.07 13.64 3.76
CA VAL A 59 -0.77 13.71 2.48
C VAL A 59 -1.89 12.68 2.43
N THR A 60 -1.62 11.43 2.76
CA THR A 60 -2.54 10.32 2.51
C THR A 60 -3.69 10.22 3.52
N GLU A 61 -3.48 10.58 4.78
CA GLU A 61 -4.46 10.45 5.86
C GLU A 61 -5.34 11.69 6.00
N HIS A 62 -5.92 12.10 4.88
CA HIS A 62 -6.85 13.22 4.78
C HIS A 62 -8.00 12.91 3.83
N SER A 63 -9.12 13.63 3.98
CA SER A 63 -10.30 13.50 3.12
C SER A 63 -10.01 13.67 1.62
N GLN A 64 -8.94 14.40 1.27
CA GLN A 64 -8.47 14.59 -0.10
C GLN A 64 -7.11 13.94 -0.38
N GLY A 65 -6.76 12.83 0.28
CA GLY A 65 -5.43 12.24 0.17
C GLY A 65 -5.02 11.81 -1.25
N SER A 66 -5.90 11.09 -1.96
CA SER A 66 -5.66 10.71 -3.37
C SER A 66 -5.50 11.93 -4.28
N THR A 67 -6.30 12.98 -4.07
CA THR A 67 -6.23 14.24 -4.82
C THR A 67 -4.89 14.92 -4.63
N THR A 68 -4.38 14.96 -3.40
CA THR A 68 -3.07 15.56 -3.10
C THR A 68 -1.92 14.76 -3.71
N VAL A 69 -1.98 13.41 -3.69
CA VAL A 69 -0.98 12.56 -4.38
C VAL A 69 -0.97 12.82 -5.89
N MET A 70 -2.15 12.96 -6.52
CA MET A 70 -2.25 13.32 -7.94
C MET A 70 -1.67 14.73 -8.20
N ALA A 71 -1.89 15.70 -7.31
CA ALA A 71 -1.32 17.04 -7.43
C ALA A 71 0.22 17.01 -7.36
N ILE A 72 0.78 16.24 -6.43
CA ILE A 72 2.23 16.01 -6.31
C ILE A 72 2.79 15.38 -7.59
N ALA A 73 2.12 14.36 -8.13
CA ALA A 73 2.51 13.73 -9.38
C ALA A 73 2.47 14.70 -10.57
N ASN A 74 1.43 15.54 -10.67
CA ASN A 74 1.34 16.60 -11.67
C ASN A 74 2.54 17.55 -11.61
N LEU A 75 2.94 17.99 -10.41
CA LEU A 75 4.10 18.87 -10.23
C LEU A 75 5.39 18.22 -10.70
N ALA A 76 5.63 16.96 -10.34
CA ALA A 76 6.81 16.21 -10.80
C ALA A 76 6.81 16.02 -12.32
N MET A 77 5.66 15.74 -12.94
CA MET A 77 5.54 15.65 -14.39
C MET A 77 5.76 17.00 -15.09
N ALA A 78 5.19 18.08 -14.56
CA ALA A 78 5.32 19.43 -15.11
C ALA A 78 6.78 19.92 -15.08
N THR A 79 7.51 19.60 -14.01
CA THR A 79 8.93 19.95 -13.83
C THR A 79 9.88 18.93 -14.47
N GLY A 80 9.35 17.83 -15.02
CA GLY A 80 10.15 16.77 -15.63
C GLY A 80 10.99 15.98 -14.64
N ASN A 81 10.65 15.99 -13.35
CA ASN A 81 11.35 15.29 -12.26
C ASN A 81 10.89 13.83 -12.12
N ILE A 82 10.93 13.06 -13.22
CA ILE A 82 10.54 11.62 -13.27
C ILE A 82 11.52 10.84 -14.17
N GLY A 83 11.82 9.60 -13.78
CA GLY A 83 12.49 8.62 -14.66
C GLY A 83 13.99 8.82 -14.82
N ARG A 84 14.67 9.44 -13.84
CA ARG A 84 16.14 9.54 -13.79
C ARG A 84 16.64 9.46 -12.34
N PRO A 85 17.92 9.13 -12.11
CA PRO A 85 18.50 9.19 -10.78
C PRO A 85 18.40 10.59 -10.16
N GLY A 86 18.08 10.67 -8.87
CA GLY A 86 17.99 11.93 -8.12
C GLY A 86 16.68 12.71 -8.26
N VAL A 87 15.68 12.16 -8.97
CA VAL A 87 14.33 12.73 -9.04
C VAL A 87 13.26 11.69 -8.80
N GLY A 88 12.03 12.12 -8.52
CA GLY A 88 10.89 11.21 -8.43
C GLY A 88 9.83 11.68 -7.45
N VAL A 89 8.77 10.88 -7.37
CA VAL A 89 7.67 11.01 -6.40
C VAL A 89 7.70 9.77 -5.53
N ASN A 90 8.18 9.92 -4.30
CA ASN A 90 8.57 8.81 -3.45
C ASN A 90 7.68 8.77 -2.19
N PRO A 91 6.65 7.90 -2.15
CA PRO A 91 5.92 7.65 -0.92
C PRO A 91 6.82 6.94 0.09
N LEU A 92 6.94 7.49 1.29
CA LEU A 92 7.60 6.84 2.41
C LEU A 92 6.64 5.83 3.04
N ARG A 93 6.73 4.57 2.59
CA ARG A 93 5.97 3.45 3.18
C ARG A 93 6.43 3.22 4.63
N GLY A 94 5.47 2.90 5.50
CA GLY A 94 5.70 2.75 6.94
C GLY A 94 6.22 1.35 7.34
N GLN A 95 5.34 0.35 7.39
CA GLN A 95 5.73 -1.00 7.83
C GLN A 95 6.64 -1.68 6.80
N ASN A 96 7.47 -2.60 7.30
CA ASN A 96 8.53 -3.31 6.59
C ASN A 96 8.11 -3.98 5.28
N ASN A 97 6.87 -4.46 5.19
CA ASN A 97 6.37 -5.20 4.04
C ASN A 97 5.03 -4.66 3.50
N VAL A 98 4.65 -3.40 3.79
CA VAL A 98 3.41 -2.83 3.20
C VAL A 98 3.45 -2.93 1.67
N GLN A 99 4.62 -2.66 1.08
CA GLN A 99 4.78 -2.79 -0.36
C GLN A 99 4.54 -4.23 -0.81
N GLY A 100 5.20 -5.21 -0.19
CA GLY A 100 5.03 -6.63 -0.53
C GLY A 100 3.63 -7.16 -0.27
N SER A 101 2.97 -6.77 0.82
CA SER A 101 1.57 -7.14 1.10
C SER A 101 0.64 -6.64 -0.01
N CYS A 102 0.74 -5.36 -0.38
CA CYS A 102 -0.02 -4.84 -1.52
C CYS A 102 0.33 -5.60 -2.82
N ASP A 103 1.61 -5.89 -3.06
CA ASP A 103 2.04 -6.62 -4.26
C ASP A 103 1.44 -8.03 -4.34
N MET A 104 1.19 -8.66 -3.19
CA MET A 104 0.61 -10.01 -3.07
C MET A 104 -0.92 -10.02 -2.95
N GLY A 105 -1.59 -8.93 -3.34
CA GLY A 105 -3.05 -8.89 -3.44
C GLY A 105 -3.78 -8.74 -2.11
N SER A 106 -3.14 -8.18 -1.07
CA SER A 106 -3.81 -7.86 0.21
C SER A 106 -4.79 -6.68 0.12
N PHE A 107 -5.48 -6.54 -1.01
CA PHE A 107 -6.55 -5.59 -1.26
C PHE A 107 -7.77 -6.33 -1.78
N PRO A 108 -8.98 -5.94 -1.37
CA PRO A 108 -10.18 -6.71 -1.70
C PRO A 108 -10.59 -6.64 -3.19
N HIS A 109 -9.90 -5.84 -4.01
CA HIS A 109 -10.28 -5.59 -5.40
C HIS A 109 -9.24 -6.10 -6.41
N GLU A 110 -8.17 -6.75 -5.96
CA GLU A 110 -7.08 -7.18 -6.84
C GLU A 110 -6.43 -8.50 -6.42
N LEU A 111 -5.86 -9.17 -7.41
CA LEU A 111 -4.98 -10.33 -7.28
C LEU A 111 -3.51 -9.87 -7.32
N PRO A 112 -2.55 -10.72 -6.88
CA PRO A 112 -1.13 -10.37 -6.88
C PRO A 112 -0.64 -9.73 -8.19
N GLY A 113 0.16 -8.68 -8.06
CA GLY A 113 0.66 -7.86 -9.16
C GLY A 113 -0.23 -6.71 -9.60
N TYR A 114 -1.10 -6.20 -8.72
CA TYR A 114 -1.99 -5.05 -8.97
C TYR A 114 -2.98 -5.28 -10.13
N ARG A 115 -3.58 -6.48 -10.17
CA ARG A 115 -4.49 -6.86 -11.25
C ARG A 115 -5.90 -7.01 -10.72
N HIS A 116 -6.81 -6.19 -11.23
CA HIS A 116 -8.18 -6.12 -10.72
C HIS A 116 -8.91 -7.47 -10.82
N ILE A 117 -9.62 -7.86 -9.75
CA ILE A 117 -10.29 -9.17 -9.62
C ILE A 117 -11.33 -9.40 -10.72
N SER A 118 -12.02 -8.35 -11.16
CA SER A 118 -13.03 -8.43 -12.23
C SER A 118 -12.45 -8.71 -13.63
N GLY A 119 -11.13 -8.72 -13.82
CA GLY A 119 -10.52 -9.12 -15.10
C GLY A 119 -10.53 -10.64 -15.32
N GLU A 120 -11.31 -11.13 -16.28
CA GLU A 120 -11.43 -12.57 -16.61
C GLU A 120 -10.07 -13.21 -16.90
N ALA A 121 -9.30 -12.65 -17.83
CA ALA A 121 -7.96 -13.15 -18.16
C ALA A 121 -6.96 -13.14 -16.98
N VAL A 122 -7.22 -12.32 -15.96
CA VAL A 122 -6.43 -12.34 -14.73
C VAL A 122 -6.85 -13.53 -13.88
N ARG A 123 -8.15 -13.71 -13.62
CA ARG A 123 -8.67 -14.82 -12.83
C ARG A 123 -8.29 -16.16 -13.45
N ASP A 124 -8.38 -16.32 -14.77
CA ASP A 124 -8.03 -17.56 -15.48
C ASP A 124 -6.65 -18.10 -15.11
N ILE A 125 -5.66 -17.21 -14.88
CA ILE A 125 -4.30 -17.58 -14.48
C ILE A 125 -4.32 -18.30 -13.11
N TYR A 126 -5.09 -17.76 -12.17
CA TYR A 126 -5.18 -18.27 -10.81
C TYR A 126 -6.13 -19.46 -10.71
N GLU A 127 -7.29 -19.40 -11.36
CA GLU A 127 -8.25 -20.51 -11.41
C GLU A 127 -7.63 -21.76 -12.03
N SER A 128 -6.82 -21.60 -13.09
CA SER A 128 -6.10 -22.72 -13.72
C SER A 128 -5.05 -23.34 -12.80
N LEU A 129 -4.39 -22.54 -11.97
CA LEU A 129 -3.34 -23.01 -11.07
C LEU A 129 -3.91 -23.61 -9.78
N TRP A 130 -4.91 -22.96 -9.20
CA TRP A 130 -5.51 -23.33 -7.91
C TRP A 130 -6.65 -24.33 -8.03
N GLY A 131 -7.19 -24.55 -9.23
CA GLY A 131 -8.28 -25.51 -9.47
C GLY A 131 -9.60 -25.13 -8.81
N VAL A 132 -9.81 -23.83 -8.54
CA VAL A 132 -11.01 -23.29 -7.91
C VAL A 132 -11.49 -22.08 -8.70
N LYS A 133 -12.82 -21.90 -8.80
CA LYS A 133 -13.43 -20.72 -9.38
C LYS A 133 -13.36 -19.56 -8.38
N LEU A 134 -12.94 -18.38 -8.83
CA LEU A 134 -12.86 -17.17 -8.03
C LEU A 134 -14.10 -16.30 -8.22
N ASP A 135 -14.46 -15.57 -7.18
CA ASP A 135 -15.47 -14.50 -7.24
C ASP A 135 -14.88 -13.30 -7.99
N ASP A 136 -15.66 -12.69 -8.89
CA ASP A 136 -15.24 -11.54 -9.70
C ASP A 136 -15.64 -10.19 -9.09
N GLU A 137 -16.37 -10.23 -7.99
CA GLU A 137 -16.77 -9.05 -7.22
C GLU A 137 -15.68 -8.67 -6.19
N PRO A 138 -15.33 -7.37 -6.08
CA PRO A 138 -14.48 -6.89 -5.02
C PRO A 138 -15.05 -7.16 -3.61
N GLY A 139 -14.19 -7.60 -2.69
CA GLY A 139 -14.53 -7.77 -1.29
C GLY A 139 -14.67 -6.45 -0.50
N LEU A 140 -14.88 -6.60 0.81
CA LEU A 140 -15.05 -5.46 1.72
C LEU A 140 -13.69 -4.88 2.16
N ARG A 141 -13.69 -3.58 2.50
CA ARG A 141 -12.59 -2.94 3.24
C ARG A 141 -12.90 -2.96 4.74
N ILE A 142 -11.90 -2.77 5.60
CA ILE A 142 -12.06 -2.84 7.06
C ILE A 142 -13.25 -2.00 7.58
N PRO A 143 -13.43 -0.71 7.23
CA PRO A 143 -14.60 0.04 7.68
C PRO A 143 -15.93 -0.62 7.27
N ASN A 144 -16.00 -1.15 6.05
CA ASN A 144 -17.21 -1.82 5.56
C ASN A 144 -17.44 -3.19 6.22
N MET A 145 -16.37 -3.90 6.61
CA MET A 145 -16.48 -5.14 7.38
C MET A 145 -17.06 -4.87 8.78
N LEU A 146 -16.60 -3.79 9.44
CA LEU A 146 -17.08 -3.40 10.76
C LEU A 146 -18.53 -2.91 10.73
N ASP A 147 -18.90 -2.08 9.75
CA ASP A 147 -20.30 -1.69 9.51
C ASP A 147 -21.17 -2.93 9.28
N ALA A 148 -20.75 -3.83 8.38
CA ALA A 148 -21.48 -5.05 8.06
C ALA A 148 -21.61 -6.00 9.26
N ALA A 149 -20.63 -6.01 10.18
CA ALA A 149 -20.66 -6.79 11.41
C ALA A 149 -21.66 -6.21 12.41
N VAL A 150 -21.70 -4.88 12.57
CA VAL A 150 -22.71 -4.19 13.39
C VAL A 150 -24.12 -4.44 12.85
N ASP A 151 -24.29 -4.42 11.52
CA ASP A 151 -25.55 -4.76 10.85
C ASP A 151 -25.88 -6.26 10.90
N GLY A 152 -24.95 -7.10 11.35
CA GLY A 152 -25.13 -8.53 11.57
C GLY A 152 -24.97 -9.41 10.32
N SER A 153 -24.50 -8.85 9.20
CA SER A 153 -24.27 -9.57 7.93
C SER A 153 -22.84 -10.15 7.80
N PHE A 154 -21.90 -9.66 8.61
CA PHE A 154 -20.52 -10.13 8.65
C PHE A 154 -20.23 -10.85 9.98
N LYS A 155 -19.91 -12.15 9.90
CA LYS A 155 -19.93 -13.04 11.07
C LYS A 155 -18.57 -13.45 11.61
N GLY A 156 -17.53 -13.41 10.79
CA GLY A 156 -16.23 -13.90 11.21
C GLY A 156 -15.08 -13.19 10.52
N ILE A 157 -13.98 -13.05 11.24
CA ILE A 157 -12.76 -12.41 10.75
C ILE A 157 -11.52 -13.18 11.22
N TYR A 158 -10.51 -13.23 10.34
CA TYR A 158 -9.18 -13.73 10.65
C TYR A 158 -8.17 -12.59 10.55
N ILE A 159 -7.67 -12.13 11.70
CA ILE A 159 -6.78 -10.97 11.83
C ILE A 159 -5.36 -11.49 12.06
N GLN A 160 -4.48 -11.26 11.10
CA GLN A 160 -3.09 -11.72 11.14
C GLN A 160 -2.14 -10.54 11.33
N GLY A 161 -1.44 -10.51 12.47
CA GLY A 161 -0.37 -9.54 12.75
C GLY A 161 -0.83 -8.08 12.77
N GLU A 162 -2.06 -7.82 13.18
CA GLU A 162 -2.65 -6.48 13.23
C GLU A 162 -3.49 -6.29 14.50
N ASP A 163 -3.42 -5.08 15.08
CA ASP A 163 -4.21 -4.68 16.26
C ASP A 163 -5.22 -3.59 15.87
N ILE A 164 -6.25 -4.00 15.13
CA ILE A 164 -7.27 -3.08 14.59
C ILE A 164 -7.99 -2.29 15.68
N LEU A 165 -8.12 -2.80 16.91
CA LEU A 165 -8.79 -2.05 17.98
C LEU A 165 -8.01 -0.79 18.39
N GLN A 166 -6.68 -0.89 18.45
CA GLN A 166 -5.82 0.22 18.89
C GLN A 166 -5.35 1.11 17.72
N SER A 167 -5.17 0.54 16.52
CA SER A 167 -4.64 1.28 15.37
C SER A 167 -5.69 1.98 14.51
N ASP A 168 -6.95 1.53 14.53
CA ASP A 168 -7.99 2.06 13.66
C ASP A 168 -8.78 3.22 14.30
N PRO A 169 -9.37 4.11 13.47
CA PRO A 169 -10.17 5.22 13.97
C PRO A 169 -11.50 4.76 14.59
N ASP A 170 -12.06 5.61 15.45
CA ASP A 170 -13.32 5.35 16.16
C ASP A 170 -13.34 3.99 16.88
N THR A 171 -12.48 3.86 17.90
CA THR A 171 -12.34 2.67 18.74
C THR A 171 -13.67 2.13 19.26
N LYS A 172 -14.67 2.98 19.48
CA LYS A 172 -16.01 2.53 19.92
C LYS A 172 -16.74 1.76 18.83
N HIS A 173 -16.67 2.23 17.60
CA HIS A 173 -17.25 1.54 16.46
C HIS A 173 -16.51 0.23 16.16
N VAL A 174 -15.17 0.23 16.17
CA VAL A 174 -14.36 -0.98 15.99
C VAL A 174 -14.71 -2.04 17.06
N ALA A 175 -14.74 -1.65 18.33
CA ALA A 175 -15.11 -2.53 19.44
C ALA A 175 -16.52 -3.12 19.26
N ALA A 176 -17.49 -2.32 18.80
CA ALA A 176 -18.85 -2.78 18.56
C ALA A 176 -18.91 -3.80 17.41
N GLY A 177 -18.18 -3.55 16.31
CA GLY A 177 -18.09 -4.49 15.19
C GLY A 177 -17.45 -5.82 15.60
N LEU A 178 -16.31 -5.77 16.30
CA LEU A 178 -15.63 -6.97 16.80
C LEU A 178 -16.51 -7.78 17.77
N ALA A 179 -17.22 -7.11 18.69
CA ALA A 179 -18.12 -7.77 19.64
C ALA A 179 -19.36 -8.41 18.99
N ALA A 180 -19.78 -7.92 17.82
CA ALA A 180 -20.95 -8.42 17.10
C ALA A 180 -20.68 -9.67 16.25
N MET A 181 -19.39 -9.97 15.97
CA MET A 181 -18.99 -11.15 15.19
C MET A 181 -19.10 -12.44 16.02
N GLU A 182 -19.44 -13.53 15.35
CA GLU A 182 -19.56 -14.88 15.94
C GLU A 182 -18.21 -15.59 16.06
N CYS A 183 -17.21 -15.19 15.28
CA CYS A 183 -15.86 -15.74 15.34
C CYS A 183 -14.80 -14.72 14.98
N VAL A 184 -14.00 -14.32 15.97
CA VAL A 184 -12.84 -13.43 15.79
C VAL A 184 -11.60 -14.25 16.07
N VAL A 185 -10.79 -14.50 15.04
CA VAL A 185 -9.53 -15.23 15.15
C VAL A 185 -8.39 -14.22 15.09
N VAL A 186 -7.54 -14.21 16.10
CA VAL A 186 -6.31 -13.39 16.13
C VAL A 186 -5.10 -14.30 15.96
N HIS A 187 -4.22 -13.95 15.02
CA HIS A 187 -2.93 -14.60 14.81
C HIS A 187 -1.80 -13.61 15.04
N ASP A 188 -1.23 -13.64 16.25
CA ASP A 188 -0.23 -12.68 16.70
C ASP A 188 0.72 -13.31 17.73
N LEU A 189 1.79 -12.59 18.07
CA LEU A 189 2.80 -12.97 19.06
C LEU A 189 2.31 -12.76 20.49
N PHE A 190 1.55 -11.69 20.71
CA PHE A 190 1.13 -11.24 22.04
C PHE A 190 -0.38 -11.06 22.09
N LEU A 191 -0.93 -11.16 23.30
CA LEU A 191 -2.28 -10.66 23.56
C LEU A 191 -2.25 -9.15 23.36
N ASN A 192 -2.98 -8.68 22.35
CA ASN A 192 -3.11 -7.29 21.96
C ASN A 192 -4.51 -6.77 22.31
N GLU A 193 -4.82 -5.50 22.01
CA GLU A 193 -6.11 -4.91 22.38
C GLU A 193 -7.27 -5.59 21.63
N THR A 194 -7.04 -5.95 20.36
CA THR A 194 -7.98 -6.73 19.53
C THR A 194 -8.30 -8.10 20.13
N ALA A 195 -7.33 -8.76 20.78
CA ALA A 195 -7.49 -10.09 21.38
C ALA A 195 -8.50 -10.10 22.55
N ASN A 196 -8.85 -8.94 23.12
CA ASN A 196 -9.92 -8.82 24.13
C ASN A 196 -11.30 -9.21 23.58
N TYR A 197 -11.47 -9.23 22.25
CA TYR A 197 -12.70 -9.62 21.55
C TYR A 197 -12.53 -10.94 20.79
N ALA A 198 -11.36 -11.57 20.87
CA ALA A 198 -11.06 -12.80 20.14
C ALA A 198 -11.75 -14.01 20.75
N HIS A 199 -12.21 -14.89 19.87
CA HIS A 199 -12.73 -16.22 20.22
C HIS A 199 -11.63 -17.28 20.12
N VAL A 200 -10.64 -17.05 19.24
CA VAL A 200 -9.51 -17.94 18.99
C VAL A 200 -8.24 -17.10 18.92
N PHE A 201 -7.17 -17.59 19.54
CA PHE A 201 -5.83 -17.02 19.43
C PHE A 201 -4.87 -18.06 18.88
N LEU A 202 -4.21 -17.74 17.77
CA LEU A 202 -3.16 -18.54 17.13
C LEU A 202 -1.81 -17.85 17.37
N PRO A 203 -0.83 -18.49 18.04
CA PRO A 203 0.47 -17.86 18.26
C PRO A 203 1.26 -17.75 16.95
N GLY A 204 1.77 -16.55 16.67
CA GLY A 204 2.63 -16.28 15.51
C GLY A 204 4.12 -16.55 15.75
N SER A 205 4.92 -16.17 14.77
CA SER A 205 6.39 -16.28 14.76
C SER A 205 7.06 -14.93 14.49
N THR A 206 8.18 -14.67 15.15
CA THR A 206 8.98 -13.46 14.95
C THR A 206 9.78 -13.51 13.66
N PHE A 207 10.29 -12.38 13.16
CA PHE A 207 11.16 -12.38 11.98
C PHE A 207 12.44 -13.22 12.14
N LEU A 208 12.86 -13.49 13.39
CA LEU A 208 14.01 -14.36 13.70
C LEU A 208 13.68 -15.85 13.50
N GLU A 209 12.41 -16.20 13.56
CA GLU A 209 11.88 -17.56 13.42
C GLU A 209 11.34 -17.82 12.00
N LYS A 210 11.13 -16.76 11.21
CA LYS A 210 10.64 -16.82 9.83
C LYS A 210 11.78 -17.03 8.83
N ASP A 211 11.44 -17.65 7.70
CA ASP A 211 12.21 -17.62 6.46
C ASP A 211 11.30 -17.04 5.36
N GLY A 212 11.85 -16.25 4.44
CA GLY A 212 11.04 -15.54 3.46
C GLY A 212 11.67 -14.24 2.95
N THR A 213 10.81 -13.29 2.60
CA THR A 213 11.24 -11.99 2.06
C THR A 213 10.39 -10.84 2.58
N PHE A 214 11.02 -9.66 2.69
CA PHE A 214 10.31 -8.38 2.80
C PHE A 214 10.57 -7.51 1.60
N THR A 215 9.52 -6.85 1.11
CA THR A 215 9.59 -5.84 0.06
C THR A 215 9.41 -4.46 0.67
N ASN A 216 10.46 -3.65 0.59
CA ASN A 216 10.52 -2.34 1.25
C ASN A 216 9.95 -1.20 0.36
N ALA A 217 10.04 0.04 0.87
CA ALA A 217 9.50 1.24 0.20
C ALA A 217 10.06 1.54 -1.19
N GLU A 218 11.31 1.13 -1.48
CA GLU A 218 11.93 1.30 -2.80
C GLU A 218 11.72 0.08 -3.71
N ARG A 219 10.76 -0.80 -3.37
CA ARG A 219 10.43 -2.06 -4.05
C ARG A 219 11.51 -3.12 -3.97
N ARG A 220 12.50 -2.95 -3.08
CA ARG A 220 13.57 -3.93 -2.90
C ARG A 220 13.07 -5.12 -2.11
N ILE A 221 13.28 -6.31 -2.66
CA ILE A 221 13.03 -7.60 -2.03
C ILE A 221 14.29 -8.00 -1.27
N ASN A 222 14.18 -8.08 0.05
CA ASN A 222 15.22 -8.47 0.97
C ASN A 222 14.91 -9.84 1.57
N MET A 223 15.92 -10.71 1.65
CA MET A 223 15.80 -12.00 2.33
C MET A 223 15.65 -11.85 3.83
N VAL A 224 14.74 -12.63 4.40
CA VAL A 224 14.61 -12.88 5.84
C VAL A 224 15.04 -14.33 6.07
N ARG A 225 15.97 -14.54 7.01
CA ARG A 225 16.53 -15.87 7.28
C ARG A 225 16.16 -16.34 8.67
N LYS A 226 15.76 -17.60 8.75
CA LYS A 226 15.51 -18.25 10.03
C LYS A 226 16.82 -18.39 10.80
N VAL A 227 16.84 -17.86 12.02
CA VAL A 227 17.96 -17.98 12.96
C VAL A 227 17.58 -18.64 14.28
N LEU A 228 16.28 -18.75 14.56
CA LEU A 228 15.70 -19.47 15.68
C LEU A 228 14.60 -20.42 15.17
N GLU A 229 14.39 -21.54 15.85
CA GLU A 229 13.22 -22.36 15.57
C GLU A 229 11.95 -21.73 16.17
N PRO A 230 10.80 -21.76 15.47
CA PRO A 230 9.54 -21.21 15.99
C PRO A 230 9.16 -21.82 17.33
N LYS A 231 9.02 -20.97 18.36
CA LYS A 231 8.57 -21.42 19.69
C LYS A 231 7.11 -21.90 19.69
N ALA A 232 6.31 -21.33 18.81
CA ALA A 232 4.90 -21.65 18.60
C ALA A 232 4.67 -22.92 17.75
N ARG A 233 5.71 -23.75 17.55
CA ARG A 233 5.75 -24.93 16.65
C ARG A 233 5.72 -24.57 15.16
N TYR A 234 4.92 -23.59 14.75
CA TYR A 234 4.77 -23.18 13.36
C TYR A 234 5.21 -21.74 13.14
N ALA A 235 5.78 -21.47 11.97
CA ALA A 235 5.80 -20.14 11.38
C ALA A 235 4.41 -19.78 10.82
N ASP A 236 4.17 -18.49 10.56
CA ASP A 236 2.81 -18.05 10.25
C ASP A 236 2.24 -18.69 8.97
N TRP A 237 3.05 -18.88 7.93
CA TRP A 237 2.62 -19.52 6.69
C TRP A 237 2.30 -21.01 6.88
N GLU A 238 3.02 -21.69 7.79
CA GLU A 238 2.73 -23.07 8.16
C GLU A 238 1.39 -23.14 8.91
N ALA A 239 1.14 -22.22 9.85
CA ALA A 239 -0.14 -22.13 10.55
C ALA A 239 -1.30 -21.85 9.57
N THR A 240 -1.11 -20.97 8.58
CA THR A 240 -2.10 -20.72 7.52
C THR A 240 -2.33 -21.97 6.67
N GLN A 241 -1.28 -22.71 6.30
CA GLN A 241 -1.41 -23.98 5.58
C GLN A 241 -2.16 -25.04 6.40
N GLU A 242 -1.88 -25.16 7.69
CA GLU A 242 -2.59 -26.11 8.56
C GLU A 242 -4.07 -25.74 8.71
N LEU A 243 -4.40 -24.44 8.78
CA LEU A 243 -5.78 -23.97 8.72
C LEU A 243 -6.44 -24.33 7.38
N ALA A 244 -5.75 -24.08 6.26
CA ALA A 244 -6.22 -24.45 4.92
C ALA A 244 -6.50 -25.96 4.82
N ARG A 245 -5.62 -26.80 5.34
CA ARG A 245 -5.81 -28.27 5.43
C ARG A 245 -7.00 -28.65 6.29
N ALA A 246 -7.17 -28.00 7.45
CA ALA A 246 -8.28 -28.26 8.35
C ALA A 246 -9.65 -27.94 7.72
N ILE A 247 -9.72 -26.99 6.79
CA ILE A 247 -10.95 -26.66 6.04
C ILE A 247 -11.08 -27.44 4.72
N GLY A 248 -10.19 -28.39 4.45
CA GLY A 248 -10.29 -29.32 3.31
C GLY A 248 -9.48 -28.94 2.07
N LEU A 249 -8.54 -28.00 2.16
CA LEU A 249 -7.62 -27.67 1.07
C LEU A 249 -6.34 -28.52 1.15
N ASP A 250 -5.86 -29.04 0.02
CA ASP A 250 -4.67 -29.93 -0.02
C ASP A 250 -3.36 -29.16 -0.22
N TRP A 251 -3.15 -28.09 0.55
CA TRP A 251 -1.90 -27.32 0.47
C TRP A 251 -0.73 -28.15 1.02
N ASN A 252 0.41 -28.15 0.34
CA ASN A 252 1.55 -29.00 0.72
C ASN A 252 2.94 -28.36 0.55
N TYR A 253 3.02 -27.05 0.78
CA TYR A 253 4.28 -26.32 0.81
C TYR A 253 5.19 -26.83 1.93
N GLN A 254 6.45 -27.07 1.59
CA GLN A 254 7.51 -27.49 2.52
C GLN A 254 8.47 -26.34 2.85
N HIS A 255 8.52 -25.32 1.99
CA HIS A 255 9.41 -24.19 2.16
C HIS A 255 8.83 -22.93 1.47
N PRO A 256 9.02 -21.71 2.02
CA PRO A 256 8.50 -20.48 1.41
C PRO A 256 9.07 -20.16 0.02
N SER A 257 10.16 -20.81 -0.39
CA SER A 257 10.65 -20.72 -1.78
C SER A 257 9.64 -21.28 -2.78
N GLU A 258 8.89 -22.33 -2.42
CA GLU A 258 7.86 -22.90 -3.30
C GLU A 258 6.69 -21.92 -3.48
N ILE A 259 6.36 -21.16 -2.43
CA ILE A 259 5.36 -20.09 -2.48
C ILE A 259 5.86 -18.95 -3.38
N MET A 260 7.14 -18.57 -3.27
CA MET A 260 7.74 -17.58 -4.16
C MET A 260 7.76 -18.04 -5.63
N ASP A 261 8.04 -19.32 -5.89
CA ASP A 261 8.01 -19.90 -7.23
C ASP A 261 6.58 -19.88 -7.81
N GLU A 262 5.56 -20.11 -6.98
CA GLU A 262 4.16 -19.94 -7.36
C GLU A 262 3.79 -18.47 -7.66
N ILE A 263 4.25 -17.53 -6.85
CA ILE A 263 4.10 -16.09 -7.10
C ILE A 263 4.74 -15.72 -8.45
N ALA A 264 5.95 -16.22 -8.73
CA ALA A 264 6.65 -15.95 -9.99
C ALA A 264 5.91 -16.49 -11.21
N LYS A 265 5.24 -17.65 -11.09
CA LYS A 265 4.39 -18.23 -12.16
C LYS A 265 3.15 -17.39 -12.43
N THR A 266 2.54 -16.84 -11.39
CA THR A 266 1.27 -16.11 -11.51
C THR A 266 1.47 -14.64 -11.86
N THR A 267 2.59 -14.03 -11.46
CA THR A 267 2.80 -12.58 -11.44
C THR A 267 3.98 -12.14 -12.32
N PRO A 268 3.74 -11.56 -13.52
CA PRO A 268 4.79 -11.24 -14.49
C PRO A 268 5.90 -10.29 -14.00
N SER A 269 5.60 -9.40 -13.06
CA SER A 269 6.61 -8.49 -12.47
C SER A 269 7.57 -9.20 -11.51
N PHE A 270 7.25 -10.43 -11.08
CA PHE A 270 8.05 -11.26 -10.19
C PHE A 270 8.60 -12.52 -10.90
N ALA A 271 8.40 -12.66 -12.20
CA ALA A 271 8.66 -13.90 -12.95
C ALA A 271 10.09 -14.46 -12.80
N ASN A 272 11.10 -13.61 -12.55
CA ASN A 272 12.47 -14.06 -12.33
C ASN A 272 12.92 -14.04 -10.86
N VAL A 273 12.02 -13.72 -9.93
CA VAL A 273 12.35 -13.69 -8.50
C VAL A 273 12.39 -15.11 -7.98
N SER A 274 13.52 -15.49 -7.39
CA SER A 274 13.69 -16.76 -6.68
C SER A 274 14.61 -16.57 -5.47
N PHE A 275 14.55 -17.49 -4.52
CA PHE A 275 15.46 -17.48 -3.37
C PHE A 275 16.92 -17.61 -3.82
N GLU A 276 17.21 -18.45 -4.82
CA GLU A 276 18.56 -18.58 -5.39
C GLU A 276 19.08 -17.26 -5.97
N LEU A 277 18.22 -16.52 -6.70
CA LEU A 277 18.60 -15.21 -7.24
C LEU A 277 18.95 -14.26 -6.10
N LEU A 278 18.08 -14.15 -5.09
CA LEU A 278 18.25 -13.25 -3.96
C LEU A 278 19.50 -13.60 -3.15
N ASP A 279 19.84 -14.87 -2.99
CA ASP A 279 21.07 -15.30 -2.31
C ASP A 279 22.32 -14.92 -3.08
N ARG A 280 22.28 -15.05 -4.41
CA ARG A 280 23.41 -14.72 -5.27
C ARG A 280 23.66 -13.22 -5.37
N VAL A 281 22.60 -12.41 -5.46
CA VAL A 281 22.72 -10.96 -5.75
C VAL A 281 22.41 -10.08 -4.52
N GLY A 282 22.01 -10.68 -3.41
CA GLY A 282 21.65 -10.03 -2.14
C GLY A 282 20.24 -9.45 -2.11
N SER A 283 19.83 -8.73 -3.15
CA SER A 283 18.48 -8.17 -3.26
C SER A 283 18.17 -7.69 -4.68
N VAL A 284 16.88 -7.59 -5.03
CA VAL A 284 16.44 -7.03 -6.32
C VAL A 284 15.30 -6.05 -6.11
N GLN A 285 15.12 -5.07 -7.00
CA GLN A 285 13.89 -4.27 -7.04
C GLN A 285 12.93 -4.95 -8.00
N TRP A 286 11.70 -5.24 -7.57
CA TRP A 286 10.67 -5.57 -8.54
C TRP A 286 10.27 -4.29 -9.31
N PRO A 287 9.92 -4.36 -10.61
CA PRO A 287 9.84 -5.58 -11.44
C PRO A 287 11.19 -6.26 -11.74
N CYS A 288 11.19 -7.59 -11.68
CA CYS A 288 12.31 -8.47 -12.03
C CYS A 288 11.79 -9.61 -12.95
N ASN A 289 12.16 -9.54 -14.22
CA ASN A 289 11.71 -10.45 -15.29
C ASN A 289 12.78 -10.55 -16.39
N GLU A 290 12.50 -11.24 -17.50
CA GLU A 290 13.47 -11.44 -18.60
C GLU A 290 14.09 -10.14 -19.14
N LYS A 291 13.31 -9.05 -19.15
CA LYS A 291 13.78 -7.73 -19.64
C LYS A 291 14.61 -6.98 -18.61
N ALA A 292 14.44 -7.30 -17.33
CA ALA A 292 15.14 -6.69 -16.20
C ALA A 292 15.59 -7.79 -15.21
N PRO A 293 16.55 -8.64 -15.59
CA PRO A 293 16.89 -9.86 -14.83
C PRO A 293 17.55 -9.56 -13.47
N LEU A 294 18.08 -8.34 -13.27
CA LEU A 294 18.62 -7.87 -11.99
C LEU A 294 17.70 -6.84 -11.30
N GLY A 295 16.44 -6.80 -11.72
CA GLY A 295 15.43 -5.87 -11.19
C GLY A 295 15.45 -4.49 -11.85
N THR A 296 14.55 -3.63 -11.37
CA THR A 296 14.32 -2.28 -11.91
C THR A 296 14.55 -1.21 -10.85
N PRO A 297 15.78 -0.64 -10.74
CA PRO A 297 16.11 0.34 -9.71
C PRO A 297 15.27 1.61 -9.79
N ILE A 298 15.04 2.10 -11.01
CA ILE A 298 14.32 3.35 -11.27
C ILE A 298 13.13 3.06 -12.17
N MET A 299 11.94 3.46 -11.73
CA MET A 299 10.72 3.35 -12.53
C MET A 299 10.66 4.46 -13.57
N HIS A 300 9.97 4.17 -14.68
CA HIS A 300 9.65 5.14 -15.73
C HIS A 300 10.87 5.76 -16.43
N VAL A 301 11.98 5.02 -16.55
CA VAL A 301 13.17 5.48 -17.30
C VAL A 301 12.87 5.65 -18.78
N ASP A 302 12.15 4.70 -19.40
CA ASP A 302 11.86 4.71 -20.84
C ASP A 302 10.42 5.15 -21.19
N GLY A 303 9.64 5.58 -20.20
CA GLY A 303 8.26 6.02 -20.36
C GLY A 303 7.39 5.64 -19.17
N PHE A 304 6.18 6.18 -19.07
CA PHE A 304 5.25 5.75 -18.03
C PHE A 304 4.76 4.33 -18.33
N VAL A 305 4.48 3.53 -17.29
CA VAL A 305 4.00 2.14 -17.47
C VAL A 305 2.68 2.12 -18.25
N ARG A 306 1.81 3.11 -18.03
CA ARG A 306 0.57 3.31 -18.80
C ARG A 306 0.78 3.90 -20.21
N GLY A 307 2.02 4.08 -20.65
CA GLY A 307 2.40 4.84 -21.85
C GLY A 307 2.66 6.32 -21.55
N LYS A 308 1.60 7.14 -21.56
CA LYS A 308 1.70 8.60 -21.36
C LYS A 308 1.26 9.03 -19.96
N GLY A 309 2.05 9.92 -19.35
CA GLY A 309 1.69 10.57 -18.08
C GLY A 309 0.38 11.34 -18.20
N LYS A 310 -0.44 11.25 -17.15
CA LYS A 310 -1.80 11.81 -17.09
C LYS A 310 -1.82 13.04 -16.20
N PHE A 311 -2.24 14.19 -16.71
CA PHE A 311 -2.50 15.36 -15.85
C PHE A 311 -3.95 15.36 -15.38
N ILE A 312 -4.17 15.61 -14.08
CA ILE A 312 -5.50 15.59 -13.45
C ILE A 312 -5.78 16.94 -12.80
N ARG A 313 -6.99 17.48 -12.97
CA ARG A 313 -7.44 18.65 -12.22
C ARG A 313 -7.65 18.29 -10.75
N THR A 314 -6.97 19.02 -9.86
CA THR A 314 -6.97 18.76 -8.41
C THR A 314 -7.49 20.00 -7.69
N GLU A 315 -8.78 19.99 -7.37
CA GLU A 315 -9.46 21.09 -6.67
C GLU A 315 -9.42 20.88 -5.15
N TYR A 316 -9.25 21.98 -4.41
CA TYR A 316 -9.37 21.98 -2.95
C TYR A 316 -10.84 22.02 -2.55
N VAL A 317 -11.24 21.06 -1.73
CA VAL A 317 -12.56 20.99 -1.11
C VAL A 317 -12.34 21.05 0.40
N ALA A 318 -12.84 22.10 1.03
CA ALA A 318 -12.68 22.27 2.46
C ALA A 318 -13.27 21.08 3.22
N THR A 319 -12.48 20.50 4.13
CA THR A 319 -12.91 19.36 4.95
C THR A 319 -14.17 19.69 5.76
N ASP A 320 -14.97 18.65 6.04
CA ASP A 320 -16.13 18.73 6.93
C ASP A 320 -15.69 18.82 8.40
N GLU A 321 -14.49 18.34 8.72
CA GLU A 321 -13.90 18.40 10.07
C GLU A 321 -13.34 19.79 10.37
N ARG A 322 -14.25 20.74 10.64
CA ARG A 322 -13.93 22.15 10.89
C ARG A 322 -13.87 22.47 12.38
N THR A 323 -12.94 23.35 12.73
CA THR A 323 -12.91 23.93 14.08
C THR A 323 -14.12 24.82 14.32
N GLY A 324 -14.63 24.83 15.55
CA GLY A 324 -15.71 25.70 15.99
C GLY A 324 -15.54 26.13 17.45
N PRO A 325 -16.48 26.90 18.03
CA PRO A 325 -16.34 27.41 19.40
C PRO A 325 -16.17 26.31 20.45
N ARG A 326 -16.79 25.14 20.25
CA ARG A 326 -16.67 23.97 21.13
C ARG A 326 -15.40 23.15 20.89
N TYR A 327 -14.87 23.18 19.66
CA TYR A 327 -13.68 22.44 19.22
C TYR A 327 -12.72 23.41 18.50
N PRO A 328 -12.03 24.29 19.24
CA PRO A 328 -11.26 25.38 18.63
C PRO A 328 -9.85 24.97 18.18
N LEU A 329 -9.39 23.78 18.54
CA LEU A 329 -8.06 23.27 18.24
C LEU A 329 -8.12 22.18 17.17
N LEU A 330 -7.06 22.07 16.38
CA LEU A 330 -6.81 20.95 15.48
C LEU A 330 -5.96 19.90 16.21
N LEU A 331 -6.34 18.62 16.06
CA LEU A 331 -5.57 17.49 16.55
C LEU A 331 -4.73 16.91 15.41
N THR A 332 -3.52 16.47 15.72
CA THR A 332 -2.67 15.72 14.79
C THR A 332 -1.99 14.61 15.56
N THR A 333 -2.05 13.39 15.02
CA THR A 333 -1.34 12.22 15.55
C THR A 333 -0.03 12.05 14.79
N GLY A 334 0.94 11.40 15.42
CA GLY A 334 2.29 11.26 14.86
C GLY A 334 3.05 10.12 15.51
N ARG A 335 4.33 9.99 15.15
CA ARG A 335 5.21 8.90 15.63
C ARG A 335 6.41 9.45 16.38
N ILE A 336 7.00 8.62 17.23
CA ILE A 336 8.24 8.89 17.96
C ILE A 336 9.26 7.82 17.60
N LEU A 337 10.54 8.20 17.48
CA LEU A 337 11.60 7.30 17.01
C LEU A 337 11.75 6.01 17.84
N SER A 338 11.53 6.07 19.15
CA SER A 338 11.80 4.97 20.08
C SER A 338 10.68 3.96 20.23
N GLN A 339 9.49 4.24 19.70
CA GLN A 339 8.30 3.38 19.83
C GLN A 339 7.71 3.13 18.46
N TYR A 340 7.34 1.87 18.21
CA TYR A 340 6.63 1.46 17.02
C TYR A 340 5.19 1.12 17.39
#